data_AF-A0A173Y1V0-F1
#
_entry.id   AF-A0A173Y1V0-F1
#
_cell.length_a   1.000
_cell.length_b   1.000
_cell.length_c   1.000
_cell.angle_alpha   90.00
_cell.angle_beta   90.00
_cell.angle_gamma   90.00
#
_symmetry.space_group_name_H-M   'P 1'
#
loop_
_entity.id
_entity.type
_entity.pdbx_description
1 polymer ?
#
loop_
_entity_poly.entity_id
_entity_poly.type
_entity_poly.pdbx_seq_one_letter_code
_entity_poly.pdbx_strand_id
1 'polypeptide(L)'
;MIWKQRKIVAGIVAGLVLTAGGFGVLSAQSQDKAAMQPRYCMTQGERPDGQPPRMTTDEVAKHIAASFGVDEKQVKSALDDNKDFRDIGQAAMLAKISGKSFEDVLALKTDDKDWRTIGRSLGVTREKVASVRCEMTAKDLSQDGNVDETTAMNLLKDGYEPWDISWAAALAKAADKDIQSVLDLKKINNRWSDVAEQLGVDRRALQKFRGPGPRSMGWHHGPGPMMDDSAMDD
;
A
#
# COMPACT_ATOMS: atom_id res chain seq x y z
N MET A 1 20.95 30.28 -1.18
CA MET A 1 21.86 29.46 -2.01
C MET A 1 21.11 28.24 -2.54
N ILE A 2 20.89 28.26 -3.85
CA ILE A 2 20.76 27.15 -4.83
C ILE A 2 19.88 25.94 -4.47
N TRP A 3 18.62 26.05 -4.90
CA TRP A 3 17.66 24.96 -5.07
C TRP A 3 17.98 24.21 -6.37
N LYS A 4 18.23 22.89 -6.31
CA LYS A 4 18.68 22.10 -7.46
C LYS A 4 17.48 21.49 -8.19
N GLN A 5 17.12 22.06 -9.33
CA GLN A 5 16.19 21.46 -10.29
C GLN A 5 16.80 20.20 -10.94
N ARG A 6 15.99 19.18 -11.20
CA ARG A 6 16.31 18.11 -12.15
C ARG A 6 15.17 17.92 -13.16
N LYS A 7 15.61 17.81 -14.41
CA LYS A 7 14.91 18.11 -15.67
C LYS A 7 13.86 17.05 -16.04
N ILE A 8 12.74 17.51 -16.60
CA ILE A 8 11.75 16.71 -17.32
C ILE A 8 12.27 16.47 -18.74
N VAL A 9 12.16 15.25 -19.26
CA VAL A 9 12.32 14.96 -20.68
C VAL A 9 11.02 14.34 -21.19
N ALA A 10 10.35 15.11 -22.05
CA ALA A 10 9.23 14.69 -22.89
C ALA A 10 9.76 14.07 -24.18
N GLY A 11 9.08 13.04 -24.69
CA GLY A 11 9.31 12.46 -26.00
C GLY A 11 7.98 12.14 -26.67
N ILE A 12 7.52 13.07 -27.51
CA ILE A 12 6.41 12.90 -28.46
C ILE A 12 7.02 12.34 -29.74
N VAL A 13 6.46 11.24 -30.28
CA VAL A 13 6.61 10.91 -31.70
C VAL A 13 5.23 10.61 -32.26
N ALA A 14 4.76 11.54 -33.09
CA ALA A 14 3.65 11.36 -34.00
C ALA A 14 4.13 10.57 -35.23
N GLY A 15 3.34 9.60 -35.67
CA GLY A 15 3.57 8.84 -36.89
C GLY A 15 2.24 8.45 -37.52
N LEU A 16 1.74 9.32 -38.38
CA LEU A 16 0.50 9.21 -39.13
C LEU A 16 0.84 8.58 -40.49
N VAL A 17 0.33 7.37 -40.77
CA VAL A 17 0.33 6.81 -42.13
C VAL A 17 -1.10 6.49 -42.52
N LEU A 18 -1.67 7.39 -43.31
CA LEU A 18 -2.84 7.17 -44.15
C LEU A 18 -2.35 6.67 -45.50
N THR A 19 -2.64 5.41 -45.84
CA THR A 19 -2.78 5.01 -47.25
C THR A 19 -3.95 4.06 -47.39
N ALA A 20 -4.90 4.54 -48.20
CA ALA A 20 -6.17 3.94 -48.57
C ALA A 20 -6.02 2.72 -49.48
N GLY A 21 -7.04 1.84 -49.45
CA GLY A 21 -7.40 0.99 -50.59
C GLY A 21 -7.32 -0.51 -50.31
N GLY A 22 -8.47 -1.12 -49.99
CA GLY A 22 -8.63 -2.58 -49.98
C GLY A 22 -9.87 -3.03 -49.23
N PHE A 23 -11.00 -3.12 -49.93
CA PHE A 23 -12.31 -3.53 -49.42
C PHE A 23 -12.30 -4.91 -48.75
N GLY A 24 -12.86 -4.97 -47.55
CA GLY A 24 -13.29 -6.19 -46.89
C GLY A 24 -14.26 -5.80 -45.77
N VAL A 25 -15.55 -5.74 -46.09
CA VAL A 25 -16.63 -5.51 -45.12
C VAL A 25 -16.62 -6.68 -44.14
N LEU A 26 -16.15 -6.44 -42.93
CA LEU A 26 -16.61 -7.18 -41.76
C LEU A 26 -17.28 -6.16 -40.85
N SER A 27 -18.58 -6.40 -40.71
CA SER A 27 -19.52 -5.82 -39.75
C SER A 27 -18.89 -5.06 -38.61
N ALA A 28 -19.39 -3.85 -38.37
CA ALA A 28 -19.29 -3.16 -37.11
C ALA A 28 -19.65 -4.12 -35.96
N GLN A 29 -18.65 -4.77 -35.38
CA GLN A 29 -18.70 -5.10 -33.97
C GLN A 29 -18.42 -3.79 -33.27
N SER A 30 -19.50 -3.10 -32.89
CA SER A 30 -19.51 -2.37 -31.65
C SER A 30 -18.68 -3.19 -30.67
N GLN A 31 -17.50 -2.67 -30.29
CA GLN A 31 -16.89 -3.12 -29.06
C GLN A 31 -17.90 -2.78 -27.99
N ASP A 32 -18.77 -3.74 -27.71
CA ASP A 32 -19.43 -3.82 -26.44
C ASP A 32 -18.34 -3.58 -25.41
N LYS A 33 -18.59 -2.61 -24.54
CA LYS A 33 -17.91 -2.46 -23.26
C LYS A 33 -18.23 -3.68 -22.37
N ALA A 34 -18.09 -4.90 -22.91
CA ALA A 34 -18.20 -6.14 -22.21
C ALA A 34 -16.95 -6.29 -21.36
N ALA A 35 -17.10 -5.88 -20.10
CA ALA A 35 -16.35 -6.36 -18.95
C ALA A 35 -14.82 -6.32 -19.09
N MET A 36 -14.25 -5.13 -19.26
CA MET A 36 -12.88 -4.92 -18.77
C MET A 36 -12.96 -4.94 -17.23
N GLN A 37 -12.85 -6.14 -16.64
CA GLN A 37 -12.71 -6.30 -15.20
C GLN A 37 -11.60 -5.35 -14.71
N PRO A 38 -11.85 -4.46 -13.73
CA PRO A 38 -10.82 -3.56 -13.23
C PRO A 38 -9.62 -4.38 -12.76
N ARG A 39 -8.42 -4.03 -13.24
CA ARG A 39 -7.15 -4.79 -13.11
C ARG A 39 -6.69 -5.12 -11.67
N TYR A 40 -7.51 -4.84 -10.67
CA TYR A 40 -7.20 -5.00 -9.24
C TYR A 40 -8.33 -5.60 -8.41
N CYS A 41 -9.34 -6.27 -9.01
CA CYS A 41 -10.29 -7.08 -8.25
C CYS A 41 -9.60 -8.37 -7.73
N MET A 42 -8.81 -8.23 -6.66
CA MET A 42 -8.09 -9.33 -5.99
C MET A 42 -9.03 -10.34 -5.30
N THR A 43 -10.33 -10.05 -5.26
CA THR A 43 -11.38 -10.81 -4.57
C THR A 43 -12.23 -11.65 -5.50
N GLN A 44 -12.20 -11.40 -6.82
CA GLN A 44 -12.98 -12.14 -7.81
C GLN A 44 -12.08 -12.62 -8.97
N GLY A 45 -12.06 -13.93 -9.16
CA GLY A 45 -11.32 -14.62 -10.21
C GLY A 45 -10.26 -15.59 -9.70
N GLU A 46 -10.00 -16.63 -10.49
CA GLU A 46 -8.82 -17.47 -10.29
C GLU A 46 -7.57 -16.60 -10.44
N ARG A 47 -6.65 -16.71 -9.48
CA ARG A 47 -5.35 -16.09 -9.62
C ARG A 47 -4.63 -16.64 -10.86
N PRO A 48 -3.64 -15.93 -11.42
CA PRO A 48 -2.83 -16.44 -12.54
C PRO A 48 -2.13 -17.78 -12.27
N ASP A 49 -2.01 -18.17 -11.00
CA ASP A 49 -1.46 -19.44 -10.53
C ASP A 49 -2.53 -20.54 -10.33
N GLY A 50 -3.79 -20.29 -10.75
CA GLY A 50 -4.92 -21.20 -10.60
C GLY A 50 -5.46 -21.33 -9.16
N GLN A 51 -4.93 -20.55 -8.21
CA GLN A 51 -5.40 -20.60 -6.83
C GLN A 51 -6.63 -19.71 -6.61
N PRO A 52 -7.52 -20.06 -5.65
CA PRO A 52 -8.61 -19.19 -5.25
C PRO A 52 -8.08 -17.85 -4.71
N PRO A 53 -8.86 -16.76 -4.70
CA PRO A 53 -8.48 -15.48 -4.13
C PRO A 53 -7.83 -15.59 -2.74
N ARG A 54 -6.86 -14.72 -2.41
CA ARG A 54 -6.18 -14.75 -1.08
C ARG A 54 -7.11 -14.39 0.07
N MET A 55 -8.14 -13.59 -0.23
CA MET A 55 -9.18 -13.17 0.70
C MET A 55 -10.50 -13.09 -0.06
N THR A 56 -11.57 -13.41 0.64
CA THR A 56 -12.95 -13.21 0.15
C THR A 56 -13.29 -11.72 0.11
N THR A 57 -14.32 -11.35 -0.65
CA THR A 57 -14.87 -9.99 -0.64
C THR A 57 -15.23 -9.53 0.77
N ASP A 58 -15.79 -10.42 1.59
CA ASP A 58 -16.19 -10.13 2.97
C ASP A 58 -15.00 -9.80 3.86
N GLU A 59 -13.90 -10.56 3.75
CA GLU A 59 -12.67 -10.29 4.49
C GLU A 59 -12.04 -8.95 4.09
N VAL A 60 -12.06 -8.63 2.80
CA VAL A 60 -11.55 -7.35 2.29
C VAL A 60 -12.43 -6.17 2.75
N ALA A 61 -13.76 -6.32 2.67
CA ALA A 61 -14.69 -5.30 3.13
C ALA A 61 -14.49 -5.02 4.63
N LYS A 62 -14.41 -6.07 5.44
CA LYS A 62 -14.13 -5.99 6.88
C LYS A 62 -12.80 -5.31 7.16
N HIS A 63 -11.75 -5.63 6.41
CA HIS A 63 -10.44 -5.01 6.59
C HIS A 63 -10.46 -3.51 6.27
N ILE A 64 -11.07 -3.11 5.15
CA ILE A 64 -11.19 -1.69 4.77
C ILE A 64 -12.05 -0.93 5.79
N ALA A 65 -13.19 -1.50 6.18
CA ALA A 65 -14.08 -0.92 7.19
C ALA A 65 -13.36 -0.70 8.51
N ALA A 66 -12.64 -1.71 9.01
CA ALA A 66 -11.88 -1.61 10.25
C ALA A 66 -10.71 -0.61 10.17
N SER A 67 -10.03 -0.54 9.01
CA SER A 67 -8.88 0.35 8.80
C SER A 67 -9.30 1.81 8.73
N PHE A 68 -10.34 2.10 7.93
CA PHE A 68 -10.77 3.47 7.67
C PHE A 68 -11.93 3.93 8.58
N GLY A 69 -12.51 3.05 9.38
CA GLY A 69 -13.67 3.37 10.22
C GLY A 69 -14.91 3.71 9.39
N VAL A 70 -15.09 3.06 8.24
CA VAL A 70 -16.23 3.23 7.33
C VAL A 70 -17.19 2.05 7.45
N ASP A 71 -18.42 2.20 6.92
CA ASP A 71 -19.42 1.13 6.98
C ASP A 71 -19.04 -0.08 6.10
N GLU A 72 -18.99 -1.26 6.71
CA GLU A 72 -18.61 -2.51 6.05
C GLU A 72 -19.59 -2.90 4.93
N LYS A 73 -20.89 -2.65 5.11
CA LYS A 73 -21.91 -3.01 4.10
C LYS A 73 -21.76 -2.13 2.87
N GLN A 74 -21.47 -0.84 3.04
CA GLN A 74 -21.22 0.08 1.92
C GLN A 74 -19.97 -0.31 1.14
N VAL A 75 -18.90 -0.72 1.83
CA VAL A 75 -17.67 -1.20 1.17
C VAL A 75 -17.92 -2.53 0.45
N LYS A 76 -18.63 -3.47 1.08
CA LYS A 76 -18.99 -4.75 0.45
C LYS A 76 -19.83 -4.54 -0.80
N SER A 77 -20.85 -3.69 -0.75
CA SER A 77 -21.66 -3.35 -1.93
C SER A 77 -20.80 -2.79 -3.07
N ALA A 78 -19.85 -1.91 -2.78
CA ALA A 78 -18.96 -1.37 -3.81
C ALA A 78 -18.03 -2.44 -4.42
N LEU A 79 -17.60 -3.42 -3.62
CA LEU A 79 -16.81 -4.56 -4.12
C LEU A 79 -17.66 -5.51 -4.97
N ASP A 80 -18.89 -5.81 -4.53
CA ASP A 80 -19.83 -6.67 -5.26
C ASP A 80 -20.26 -6.03 -6.60
N ASP A 81 -20.35 -4.70 -6.65
CA ASP A 81 -20.59 -3.89 -7.86
C ASP A 81 -19.36 -3.79 -8.79
N ASN A 82 -18.28 -4.52 -8.51
CA ASN A 82 -17.02 -4.50 -9.27
C ASN A 82 -16.45 -3.08 -9.45
N LYS A 83 -16.59 -2.19 -8.46
CA LYS A 83 -15.91 -0.89 -8.46
C LYS A 83 -14.40 -1.10 -8.36
N ASP A 84 -13.63 -0.17 -8.93
CA ASP A 84 -12.17 -0.26 -8.88
C ASP A 84 -11.67 -0.20 -7.44
N PHE A 85 -10.80 -1.14 -7.06
CA PHE A 85 -10.27 -1.25 -5.69
C PHE A 85 -9.54 0.02 -5.23
N ARG A 86 -8.88 0.73 -6.15
CA ARG A 86 -8.20 2.00 -5.83
C ARG A 86 -9.21 3.09 -5.53
N ASP A 87 -10.33 3.12 -6.25
CA ASP A 87 -11.41 4.07 -6.04
C ASP A 87 -12.07 3.85 -4.67
N ILE A 88 -12.31 2.58 -4.30
CA ILE A 88 -12.80 2.21 -2.96
C ILE A 88 -11.82 2.70 -1.88
N GLY A 89 -10.52 2.43 -2.03
CA GLY A 89 -9.51 2.87 -1.06
C GLY A 89 -9.41 4.39 -0.92
N GLN A 90 -9.48 5.14 -2.03
CA GLN A 90 -9.47 6.61 -2.00
C GLN A 90 -10.74 7.16 -1.36
N ALA A 91 -11.91 6.61 -1.71
CA ALA A 91 -13.18 7.01 -1.11
C ALA A 91 -13.19 6.79 0.40
N ALA A 92 -12.74 5.63 0.88
CA ALA A 92 -12.65 5.32 2.30
C ALA A 92 -11.72 6.28 3.06
N MET A 93 -10.56 6.61 2.45
CA MET A 93 -9.64 7.59 3.05
C MET A 93 -10.25 8.99 3.13
N LEU A 94 -10.88 9.45 2.05
CA LEU A 94 -11.52 10.77 2.01
C LEU A 94 -12.74 10.84 2.93
N ALA A 95 -13.51 9.76 3.07
CA ALA A 95 -14.60 9.63 4.03
C ALA A 95 -14.09 9.81 5.46
N LYS A 96 -13.04 9.05 5.87
CA LYS A 96 -12.42 9.18 7.20
C LYS A 96 -11.95 10.61 7.49
N ILE A 97 -11.33 11.28 6.53
CA ILE A 97 -10.79 12.64 6.74
C ILE A 97 -11.87 13.72 6.73
N SER A 98 -12.87 13.59 5.84
CA SER A 98 -13.92 14.60 5.68
C SER A 98 -15.09 14.43 6.65
N GLY A 99 -15.21 13.27 7.29
CA GLY A 99 -16.35 12.91 8.15
C GLY A 99 -17.64 12.61 7.38
N LYS A 100 -17.57 12.52 6.04
CA LYS A 100 -18.72 12.13 5.20
C LYS A 100 -18.83 10.61 5.11
N SER A 101 -20.01 10.13 4.69
CA SER A 101 -20.20 8.70 4.45
C SER A 101 -19.34 8.22 3.28
N PHE A 102 -18.97 6.94 3.29
CA PHE A 102 -18.19 6.33 2.22
C PHE A 102 -18.93 6.41 0.88
N GLU A 103 -20.23 6.13 0.89
CA GLU A 103 -21.09 6.17 -0.29
C GLU A 103 -21.17 7.58 -0.91
N ASP A 104 -21.37 8.61 -0.09
CA ASP A 104 -21.40 10.00 -0.57
C ASP A 104 -20.09 10.37 -1.26
N VAL A 105 -18.96 9.98 -0.68
CA VAL A 105 -17.64 10.28 -1.24
C VAL A 105 -17.37 9.47 -2.50
N LEU A 106 -17.78 8.21 -2.55
CA LEU A 106 -17.65 7.36 -3.73
C LEU A 106 -18.51 7.89 -4.88
N ALA A 107 -19.72 8.39 -4.59
CA ALA A 107 -20.63 8.97 -5.57
C ALA A 107 -20.10 10.29 -6.19
N LEU A 108 -19.17 10.99 -5.52
CA LEU A 108 -18.51 12.16 -6.10
C LEU A 108 -17.54 11.81 -7.24
N LYS A 109 -17.18 10.52 -7.41
CA LYS A 109 -16.32 10.07 -8.49
C LYS A 109 -17.12 9.99 -9.80
N THR A 110 -16.91 11.00 -10.64
CA THR A 110 -17.42 11.08 -12.02
C THR A 110 -16.26 11.00 -13.03
N ASP A 111 -16.55 10.85 -14.32
CA ASP A 111 -15.52 10.74 -15.37
C ASP A 111 -14.64 12.00 -15.49
N ASP A 112 -15.21 13.17 -15.17
CA ASP A 112 -14.56 14.48 -15.21
C ASP A 112 -13.78 14.83 -13.92
N LYS A 113 -14.00 14.09 -12.82
CA LYS A 113 -13.38 14.39 -11.52
C LYS A 113 -12.36 13.34 -11.11
N ASP A 114 -11.18 13.84 -10.73
CA ASP A 114 -10.16 13.05 -10.07
C ASP A 114 -10.27 13.13 -8.54
N TRP A 115 -9.71 12.13 -7.86
CA TRP A 115 -9.70 12.06 -6.40
C TRP A 115 -9.05 13.27 -5.73
N ARG A 116 -8.09 13.90 -6.40
CA ARG A 116 -7.42 15.11 -5.89
C ARG A 116 -8.37 16.30 -5.85
N THR A 117 -9.22 16.46 -6.86
CA THR A 117 -10.22 17.53 -6.93
C THR A 117 -11.35 17.28 -5.96
N ILE A 118 -11.81 16.03 -5.84
CA ILE A 118 -12.79 15.62 -4.82
C ILE A 118 -12.24 15.93 -3.42
N GLY A 119 -11.02 15.51 -3.10
CA GLY A 119 -10.40 15.78 -1.81
C GLY A 119 -10.30 17.28 -1.50
N ARG A 120 -9.88 18.11 -2.47
CA ARG A 120 -9.88 19.57 -2.30
C ARG A 120 -11.27 20.13 -2.00
N SER A 121 -12.30 19.67 -2.72
CA SER A 121 -13.69 20.10 -2.49
C SER A 121 -14.22 19.69 -1.12
N LEU A 122 -13.68 18.62 -0.53
CA LEU A 122 -14.00 18.13 0.81
C LEU A 122 -13.14 18.78 1.92
N GLY A 123 -12.29 19.76 1.59
CA GLY A 123 -11.40 20.39 2.57
C GLY A 123 -10.33 19.45 3.13
N VAL A 124 -9.95 18.43 2.35
CA VAL A 124 -8.87 17.49 2.67
C VAL A 124 -7.54 18.14 2.31
N THR A 125 -6.74 18.44 3.33
CA THR A 125 -5.39 19.00 3.16
C THR A 125 -4.33 17.92 3.32
N ARG A 126 -3.10 18.21 2.89
CA ARG A 126 -1.97 17.27 3.04
C ARG A 126 -1.69 16.96 4.50
N GLU A 127 -1.87 17.94 5.38
CA GLU A 127 -1.66 17.83 6.82
C GLU A 127 -2.70 16.88 7.45
N LYS A 128 -3.98 17.00 7.08
CA LYS A 128 -5.02 16.06 7.55
C LYS A 128 -4.77 14.64 7.06
N VAL A 129 -4.38 14.48 5.79
CA VAL A 129 -3.98 13.19 5.21
C VAL A 129 -2.81 12.58 5.99
N ALA A 130 -1.79 13.38 6.28
CA ALA A 130 -0.62 12.93 7.05
C ALA A 130 -1.00 12.53 8.48
N SER A 131 -1.83 13.32 9.16
CA SER A 131 -2.31 13.04 10.52
C SER A 131 -3.08 11.72 10.58
N VAL A 132 -4.03 11.49 9.67
CA VAL A 132 -4.80 10.24 9.62
C VAL A 132 -3.90 9.05 9.29
N ARG A 133 -2.89 9.22 8.43
CA ARG A 133 -1.90 8.16 8.19
C ARG A 133 -1.10 7.82 9.44
N CYS A 134 -0.67 8.83 10.20
CA CYS A 134 0.04 8.60 11.46
C CYS A 134 -0.87 7.86 12.45
N GLU A 135 -2.14 8.23 12.55
CA GLU A 135 -3.13 7.55 13.39
C GLU A 135 -3.30 6.08 13.04
N MET A 136 -3.58 5.78 11.77
CA MET A 136 -3.73 4.41 11.31
C MET A 136 -2.45 3.60 11.54
N THR A 137 -1.29 4.18 11.24
CA THR A 137 0.00 3.50 11.40
C THR A 137 0.34 3.28 12.88
N ALA A 138 0.04 4.22 13.76
CA ALA A 138 0.25 4.08 15.20
C ALA A 138 -0.63 2.95 15.78
N LYS A 139 -1.90 2.88 15.34
CA LYS A 139 -2.82 1.80 15.70
C LYS A 139 -2.34 0.44 15.19
N ASP A 140 -1.80 0.38 13.98
CA ASP A 140 -1.25 -0.88 13.46
C ASP A 140 0.02 -1.30 14.21
N LEU A 141 0.92 -0.36 14.52
CA LEU A 141 2.13 -0.60 15.31
C LEU A 141 1.83 -1.10 16.72
N SER A 142 0.73 -0.63 17.33
CA SER A 142 0.37 -1.03 18.69
C SER A 142 -0.20 -2.44 18.79
N GLN A 143 -0.71 -3.01 17.70
CA GLN A 143 -1.26 -4.38 17.68
C GLN A 143 -0.24 -5.46 18.00
N ASP A 144 1.04 -5.24 17.68
CA ASP A 144 2.11 -6.19 18.03
C ASP A 144 2.50 -6.12 19.52
N GLY A 145 1.98 -5.13 20.26
CA GLY A 145 2.13 -5.00 21.72
C GLY A 145 3.54 -4.65 22.18
N ASN A 146 4.40 -4.16 21.29
CA ASN A 146 5.76 -3.72 21.61
C ASN A 146 5.86 -2.22 21.89
N VAL A 147 4.86 -1.45 21.45
CA VAL A 147 4.74 -0.01 21.65
C VAL A 147 3.26 0.33 21.81
N ASP A 148 2.90 1.26 22.68
CA ASP A 148 1.53 1.76 22.76
C ASP A 148 1.23 2.76 21.64
N GLU A 149 -0.05 2.96 21.33
CA GLU A 149 -0.48 3.83 20.23
C GLU A 149 -0.04 5.29 20.41
N THR A 150 0.02 5.80 21.64
CA THR A 150 0.39 7.21 21.90
C THR A 150 1.87 7.42 21.62
N THR A 151 2.72 6.51 22.11
CA THR A 151 4.16 6.53 21.85
C THR A 151 4.46 6.39 20.35
N ALA A 152 3.81 5.44 19.68
CA ALA A 152 3.96 5.25 18.24
C ALA A 152 3.54 6.50 17.45
N MET A 153 2.43 7.13 17.82
CA MET A 153 1.93 8.37 17.20
C MET A 153 2.94 9.52 17.34
N ASN A 154 3.53 9.70 18.52
CA ASN A 154 4.49 10.78 18.75
C ASN A 154 5.75 10.58 17.90
N LEU A 155 6.30 9.36 17.88
CA LEU A 155 7.46 9.05 17.06
C LEU A 155 7.20 9.25 15.55
N LEU A 156 6.01 8.88 15.06
CA LEU A 156 5.61 9.15 13.67
C LEU A 156 5.54 10.65 13.35
N LYS A 157 5.04 11.47 14.29
CA LYS A 157 5.00 12.93 14.15
C LYS A 157 6.38 13.57 14.18
N ASP A 158 7.30 12.99 14.95
CA ASP A 158 8.72 13.38 14.99
C ASP A 158 9.49 12.97 13.72
N GLY A 159 8.85 12.21 12.83
CA GLY A 159 9.38 11.84 11.52
C GLY A 159 10.11 10.50 11.50
N TYR A 160 10.01 9.70 12.57
CA TYR A 160 10.49 8.33 12.54
C TYR A 160 9.67 7.47 11.58
N GLU A 161 10.34 6.60 10.85
CA GLU A 161 9.69 5.68 9.93
C GLU A 161 9.02 4.53 10.70
N PRO A 162 7.87 4.01 10.25
CA PRO A 162 7.12 2.98 10.97
C PRO A 162 7.93 1.71 11.27
N TRP A 163 8.79 1.29 10.34
CA TRP A 163 9.64 0.11 10.54
C TRP A 163 10.74 0.36 11.57
N ASP A 164 11.27 1.58 11.67
CA ASP A 164 12.29 1.94 12.65
C ASP A 164 11.68 1.96 14.05
N ILE A 165 10.45 2.47 14.18
CA ILE A 165 9.67 2.41 15.42
C ILE A 165 9.42 0.95 15.82
N SER A 166 8.98 0.11 14.87
CA SER A 166 8.68 -1.31 15.13
C SER A 166 9.91 -2.08 15.61
N TRP A 167 11.05 -1.93 14.94
CA TRP A 167 12.29 -2.60 15.33
C TRP A 167 12.85 -2.06 16.64
N ALA A 168 12.83 -0.74 16.84
CA ALA A 168 13.23 -0.15 18.11
C ALA A 168 12.37 -0.66 19.26
N ALA A 169 11.05 -0.70 19.09
CA ALA A 169 10.11 -1.19 20.10
C ALA A 169 10.37 -2.65 20.47
N ALA A 170 10.59 -3.51 19.47
CA ALA A 170 10.87 -4.92 19.70
C ALA A 170 12.19 -5.13 20.46
N LEU A 171 13.25 -4.41 20.08
CA LEU A 171 14.54 -4.45 20.78
C LEU A 171 14.46 -3.84 22.17
N ALA A 172 13.75 -2.73 22.34
CA ALA A 172 13.55 -2.06 23.62
C ALA A 172 12.86 -2.98 24.63
N LYS A 173 11.78 -3.66 24.20
CA LYS A 173 11.08 -4.65 25.02
C LYS A 173 11.97 -5.87 25.36
N ALA A 174 12.74 -6.36 24.40
CA ALA A 174 13.64 -7.50 24.62
C ALA A 174 14.84 -7.17 25.53
N ALA A 175 15.32 -5.92 25.49
CA ALA A 175 16.45 -5.43 26.28
C ALA A 175 16.03 -4.76 27.60
N ASP A 176 14.73 -4.68 27.90
CA ASP A 176 14.15 -3.91 29.01
C ASP A 176 14.67 -2.46 29.04
N LYS A 177 14.53 -1.77 27.91
CA LYS A 177 14.99 -0.39 27.70
C LYS A 177 13.87 0.50 27.19
N ASP A 178 14.09 1.80 27.33
CA ASP A 178 13.29 2.82 26.67
C ASP A 178 13.50 2.81 25.15
N ILE A 179 12.41 3.03 24.38
CA ILE A 179 12.42 2.97 22.91
C ILE A 179 13.26 4.08 22.30
N GLN A 180 13.26 5.28 22.88
CA GLN A 180 14.06 6.40 22.39
C GLN A 180 15.55 6.09 22.53
N SER A 181 15.94 5.49 23.66
CA SER A 181 17.32 5.06 23.89
C SER A 181 17.79 4.03 22.84
N VAL A 182 16.90 3.17 22.34
CA VAL A 182 17.21 2.22 21.26
C VAL A 182 17.24 2.90 19.90
N LEU A 183 16.33 3.82 19.61
CA LEU A 183 16.36 4.65 18.40
C LEU A 183 17.66 5.45 18.29
N ASP A 184 18.16 5.97 19.41
CA ASP A 184 19.40 6.74 19.46
C ASP A 184 20.65 5.91 19.12
N LEU A 185 20.60 4.58 19.28
CA LEU A 185 21.67 3.67 18.84
C LEU A 185 21.68 3.50 17.32
N LYS A 186 20.58 3.80 16.62
CA LYS A 186 20.53 3.71 15.16
C LYS A 186 21.28 4.89 14.54
N LYS A 187 22.32 4.59 13.78
CA LYS A 187 23.18 5.53 13.05
C LYS A 187 23.13 5.25 11.55
N ILE A 188 23.70 6.15 10.75
CA ILE A 188 23.74 6.01 9.28
C ILE A 188 24.61 4.82 8.83
N ASN A 189 25.62 4.48 9.62
CA ASN A 189 26.63 3.47 9.31
C ASN A 189 26.39 2.12 9.99
N ASN A 190 25.26 1.92 10.67
CA ASN A 190 24.90 0.64 11.28
C ASN A 190 23.52 0.14 10.81
N ARG A 191 23.31 -1.15 11.02
CA ARG A 191 22.05 -1.86 10.76
C ARG A 191 21.33 -2.11 12.09
N TRP A 192 20.05 -2.43 12.01
CA TRP A 192 19.28 -2.87 13.18
C TRP A 192 19.81 -4.16 13.81
N SER A 193 20.46 -5.03 13.02
CA SER A 193 21.19 -6.20 13.53
C SER A 193 22.33 -5.80 14.46
N ASP A 194 23.05 -4.72 14.13
CA ASP A 194 24.20 -4.26 14.90
C ASP A 194 23.73 -3.63 16.21
N VAL A 195 22.58 -2.93 16.18
CA VAL A 195 21.91 -2.43 17.40
C VAL A 195 21.46 -3.59 18.29
N ALA A 196 20.89 -4.65 17.72
CA ALA A 196 20.53 -5.85 18.48
C ALA A 196 21.75 -6.49 19.16
N GLU A 197 22.87 -6.62 18.44
CA GLU A 197 24.13 -7.14 18.97
C GLU A 197 24.69 -6.26 20.10
N GLN A 198 24.67 -4.93 19.93
CA GLN A 198 25.09 -3.99 20.98
C GLN A 198 24.23 -4.10 22.25
N LEU A 199 22.95 -4.46 22.09
CA LEU A 199 22.02 -4.66 23.20
C LEU A 199 22.08 -6.09 23.79
N GLY A 200 22.86 -7.00 23.20
CA GLY A 200 22.89 -8.41 23.61
C GLY A 200 21.58 -9.16 23.33
N VAL A 201 20.77 -8.68 22.39
CA VAL A 201 19.46 -9.25 22.04
C VAL A 201 19.58 -10.14 20.80
N ASP A 202 18.92 -11.31 20.81
CA ASP A 202 18.83 -12.17 19.63
C ASP A 202 18.15 -11.44 18.46
N ARG A 203 18.78 -11.43 17.29
CA ARG A 203 18.28 -10.83 16.05
C ARG A 203 16.89 -11.35 15.65
N ARG A 204 16.47 -12.53 16.15
CA ARG A 204 15.09 -13.03 16.01
C ARG A 204 14.04 -12.06 16.58
N ALA A 205 14.39 -11.20 17.54
CA ALA A 205 13.50 -10.16 18.05
C ALA A 205 13.11 -9.11 16.99
N LEU A 206 13.88 -8.97 15.90
CA LEU A 206 13.57 -8.05 14.79
C LEU A 206 12.49 -8.58 13.84
N GLN A 207 11.98 -9.80 14.05
CA GLN A 207 10.93 -10.34 13.20
C GLN A 207 9.55 -9.75 13.52
N LYS A 208 8.84 -9.46 12.43
CA LYS A 208 7.46 -8.97 12.28
C LYS A 208 7.30 -7.45 12.40
N PHE A 209 7.53 -6.77 11.27
CA PHE A 209 6.77 -5.58 10.90
C PHE A 209 5.71 -6.00 9.88
N ARG A 210 4.42 -5.75 10.15
CA ARG A 210 3.31 -6.13 9.26
C ARG A 210 2.91 -5.06 8.25
N GLY A 211 3.54 -3.88 8.27
CA GLY A 211 3.28 -2.80 7.32
C GLY A 211 4.12 -2.89 6.03
N PRO A 212 3.95 -1.97 5.07
CA PRO A 212 4.75 -1.92 3.85
C PRO A 212 6.22 -1.75 4.22
N GLY A 213 7.02 -2.81 4.08
CA GLY A 213 8.45 -2.76 4.36
C GLY A 213 9.17 -1.75 3.46
N PRO A 214 10.38 -1.29 3.84
CA PRO A 214 11.16 -0.39 3.01
C PRO A 214 11.34 -0.99 1.61
N ARG A 215 11.07 -0.19 0.56
CA ARG A 215 11.24 -0.55 -0.87
C ARG A 215 12.71 -0.83 -1.29
N SER A 216 13.58 -1.18 -0.35
CA SER A 216 15.02 -1.37 -0.54
C SER A 216 15.63 -2.52 0.28
N MET A 217 14.85 -3.38 0.92
CA MET A 217 15.38 -4.68 1.38
C MET A 217 14.86 -5.78 0.45
N GLY A 218 15.67 -6.11 -0.56
CA GLY A 218 15.59 -7.40 -1.22
C GLY A 218 15.86 -8.48 -0.19
N TRP A 219 14.80 -9.00 0.40
CA TRP A 219 14.81 -10.34 0.99
C TRP A 219 14.81 -11.32 -0.18
N HIS A 220 15.99 -11.55 -0.76
CA HIS A 220 16.21 -12.72 -1.61
C HIS A 220 16.18 -13.97 -0.70
N HIS A 221 14.97 -14.44 -0.39
CA HIS A 221 14.73 -15.87 -0.39
C HIS A 221 14.27 -16.23 -1.81
N GLY A 222 15.18 -16.08 -2.77
CA GLY A 222 15.07 -16.88 -3.98
C GLY A 222 15.33 -18.34 -3.60
N PRO A 223 14.67 -19.32 -4.22
CA PRO A 223 15.10 -20.70 -4.09
C PRO A 223 16.57 -20.76 -4.48
N GLY A 224 17.39 -21.42 -3.66
CA GLY A 224 18.77 -21.73 -4.02
C GLY A 224 18.82 -22.44 -5.37
N PRO A 225 19.99 -22.47 -6.03
CA PRO A 225 20.11 -23.05 -7.36
C PRO A 225 19.57 -24.47 -7.35
N MET A 226 18.48 -24.69 -8.08
CA MET A 226 18.05 -26.03 -8.46
C MET A 226 19.20 -26.61 -9.26
N MET A 227 19.88 -27.61 -8.68
CA MET A 227 20.78 -28.45 -9.45
C MET A 227 19.94 -29.05 -10.57
N ASP A 228 20.43 -28.82 -11.79
CA ASP A 228 19.86 -29.33 -13.03
C ASP A 228 20.09 -30.85 -13.08
N ASP A 229 19.09 -31.61 -12.65
CA ASP A 229 19.00 -33.07 -12.83
C ASP A 229 18.63 -33.37 -14.30
N SER A 230 19.52 -33.01 -15.23
CA SER A 230 19.40 -33.35 -16.65
C SER A 230 20.77 -33.52 -17.29
N ALA A 231 21.56 -34.44 -16.71
CA ALA A 231 22.71 -35.05 -17.36
C ALA A 231 22.84 -36.51 -16.92
N MET A 232 21.79 -37.30 -17.17
CA MET A 232 21.89 -38.74 -17.35
C MET A 232 20.96 -39.13 -18.48
N ASP A 233 21.53 -39.24 -19.68
CA ASP A 233 21.19 -40.25 -20.69
C ASP A 233 22.27 -40.16 -21.78
N ASP A 234 23.20 -41.12 -21.74
CA ASP A 234 23.82 -41.73 -22.92
C ASP A 234 22.94 -42.93 -23.33
#